data_AF-A0A7W2FFF4-F1
#
_entry.id   AF-A0A7W2FFF4-F1
#
_cell.length_a   1.000
_cell.length_b   1.000
_cell.length_c   1.000
_cell.angle_alpha   90.00
_cell.angle_beta   90.00
_cell.angle_gamma   90.00
#
_symmetry.space_group_name_H-M   'P 1'
#
loop_
_entity.id
_entity.type
_entity.pdbx_description
1 polymer ?
#
loop_
_entity_poly.entity_id
_entity_poly.type
_entity_poly.pdbx_seq_one_letter_code
_entity_poly.pdbx_strand_id
1 'polypeptide(L)'
;QRRVQAITPAFLAAMPFDGQSYVLKELLPDQDRLSLDLWNGRLSRLETVMCAMGSLVAWAHLRSSGRQGSACADEWIAFGADARRWQAGLLDHAQACHRQVLADWKAYAAAFHAAERQRATHAPR
;
A
#
# COMPACT_ATOMS: atom_id res chain seq x y z
N GLN A 1 -11.75 -1.55 11.22
CA GLN A 1 -10.28 -1.46 11.34
C GLN A 1 -9.87 -0.01 11.75
N ARG A 2 -10.04 0.41 13.01
CA ARG A 2 -9.68 1.77 13.49
C ARG A 2 -8.41 1.83 14.34
N ARG A 3 -7.89 0.69 14.78
CA ARG A 3 -6.81 0.63 15.79
C ARG A 3 -5.40 0.72 15.22
N VAL A 4 -5.23 0.41 13.92
CA VAL A 4 -3.95 0.48 13.21
C VAL A 4 -3.57 1.94 12.90
N GLN A 5 -4.56 2.82 12.77
CA GLN A 5 -4.36 4.27 12.67
C GLN A 5 -4.01 4.86 14.03
N ALA A 6 -2.92 5.62 14.10
CA ALA A 6 -2.50 6.32 15.32
C ALA A 6 -3.30 7.61 15.53
N ILE A 7 -3.65 8.29 14.43
CA ILE A 7 -4.41 9.55 14.40
C ILE A 7 -5.49 9.39 13.32
N THR A 8 -6.70 9.84 13.63
CA THR A 8 -7.78 9.90 12.62
C THR A 8 -7.52 11.11 11.74
N PRO A 9 -7.62 11.01 10.39
CA PRO A 9 -7.37 12.15 9.51
C PRO A 9 -8.26 13.34 9.90
N ALA A 10 -7.63 14.50 10.13
CA ALA A 10 -8.31 15.77 10.32
C ALA A 10 -8.42 16.45 8.96
N PHE A 11 -9.60 16.34 8.33
CA PHE A 11 -9.77 16.67 6.92
C PHE A 11 -9.46 18.14 6.57
N LEU A 12 -9.66 19.08 7.50
CA LEU A 12 -9.40 20.51 7.30
C LEU A 12 -9.00 21.16 8.63
N ALA A 13 -7.90 21.92 8.63
CA ALA A 13 -7.51 22.79 9.72
C ALA A 13 -7.23 24.21 9.21
N ALA A 14 -7.78 25.23 9.88
CA ALA A 14 -7.44 26.62 9.57
C ALA A 14 -6.10 26.97 10.20
N MET A 15 -5.17 27.51 9.41
CA MET A 15 -3.85 27.93 9.88
C MET A 15 -3.57 29.36 9.42
N PRO A 16 -3.32 30.30 10.34
CA PRO A 16 -2.82 31.62 9.97
C PRO A 16 -1.35 31.50 9.55
N PHE A 17 -1.01 32.03 8.38
CA PHE A 17 0.37 32.14 7.89
C PHE A 17 0.54 33.48 7.18
N ASP A 18 1.58 34.24 7.53
CA ASP A 18 1.87 35.57 6.96
C ASP A 18 0.67 36.54 6.88
N GLY A 19 -0.13 36.60 7.96
CA GLY A 19 -1.31 37.47 8.05
C GLY A 19 -2.50 37.04 7.18
N GLN A 20 -2.43 35.89 6.52
CA GLN A 20 -3.51 35.31 5.72
C GLN A 20 -3.98 33.98 6.32
N SER A 21 -5.27 33.67 6.14
CA SER A 21 -5.85 32.41 6.60
C SER A 21 -5.79 31.37 5.50
N TYR A 22 -5.15 30.23 5.78
CA TYR A 22 -5.09 29.08 4.90
C TYR A 22 -5.90 27.91 5.47
N VAL A 23 -6.40 27.05 4.59
CA VAL A 23 -6.98 25.77 4.99
C VAL A 23 -5.99 24.67 4.63
N LEU A 24 -5.41 24.05 5.65
CA LEU A 24 -4.55 22.88 5.48
C LEU A 24 -5.45 21.67 5.27
N LYS A 25 -5.26 20.99 4.14
CA LYS A 25 -5.91 19.71 3.83
C LYS A 25 -4.89 18.61 4.05
N GLU A 26 -5.14 17.71 5.00
CA GLU A 26 -4.34 16.49 5.13
C GLU A 26 -4.47 15.64 3.86
N LEU A 27 -3.35 15.03 3.44
CA LEU A 27 -3.37 14.09 2.32
C LEU A 27 -4.28 12.92 2.69
N LEU A 28 -5.30 12.72 1.85
CA LEU A 28 -6.17 11.57 1.98
C LEU A 28 -5.37 10.30 1.63
N PRO A 29 -5.74 9.12 2.15
CA PRO A 29 -5.05 7.86 1.85
C PRO A 29 -4.98 7.51 0.36
N ASP A 30 -5.90 8.02 -0.45
CA ASP A 30 -5.90 7.87 -1.92
C ASP A 30 -5.00 8.90 -2.63
N GLN A 31 -4.61 9.97 -1.94
CA GLN A 31 -3.72 11.03 -2.41
C GLN A 31 -2.27 10.85 -1.93
N ASP A 32 -2.06 10.13 -0.83
CA ASP A 32 -0.74 9.71 -0.35
C ASP A 32 -0.25 8.45 -1.10
N ARG A 33 0.12 8.64 -2.36
CA ARG A 33 0.61 7.56 -3.23
C ARG A 33 2.11 7.63 -3.40
N LEU A 34 2.75 6.46 -3.39
CA LEU A 34 4.14 6.33 -3.79
C LEU A 34 4.24 6.16 -5.31
N SER A 35 4.86 7.13 -5.97
CA SER A 35 5.19 7.07 -7.40
C SER A 35 6.36 6.12 -7.65
N LEU A 36 6.06 4.84 -7.93
CA LEU A 36 7.06 3.79 -8.21
C LEU A 36 7.87 4.05 -9.48
N ASP A 37 7.34 4.87 -10.40
CA ASP A 37 8.03 5.37 -11.59
C ASP A 37 9.28 6.21 -11.25
N LEU A 38 9.30 6.88 -10.09
CA LEU A 38 10.44 7.69 -9.62
C LEU A 38 11.63 6.86 -9.11
N TRP A 39 11.49 5.54 -9.03
CA TRP A 39 12.55 4.62 -8.65
C TRP A 39 13.71 4.65 -9.65
N ASN A 40 13.44 4.90 -10.94
CA ASN A 40 14.43 4.97 -12.03
C ASN A 40 15.40 3.77 -12.05
N GLY A 41 14.93 2.57 -11.67
CA GLY A 41 15.74 1.34 -11.64
C GLY A 41 16.81 1.27 -10.53
N ARG A 42 16.85 2.22 -9.59
CA ARG A 42 17.87 2.27 -8.51
C ARG A 42 17.44 1.54 -7.26
N LEU A 43 17.70 0.23 -7.14
CA LEU A 43 17.17 -0.65 -6.09
C LEU A 43 17.20 -0.06 -4.67
N SER A 44 18.26 0.63 -4.30
CA SER A 44 18.41 1.29 -2.98
C SER A 44 17.27 2.25 -2.60
N ARG A 45 16.64 2.92 -3.58
CA ARG A 45 15.48 3.78 -3.34
C ARG A 45 14.24 2.97 -2.98
N LEU A 46 14.05 1.83 -3.63
CA LEU A 46 12.95 0.92 -3.31
C LEU A 46 13.17 0.28 -1.94
N GLU A 47 14.40 -0.14 -1.63
CA GLU A 47 14.76 -0.66 -0.31
C GLU A 47 14.42 0.33 0.81
N THR A 48 14.75 1.61 0.62
CA THR A 48 14.43 2.67 1.59
C THR A 48 12.93 2.72 1.88
N VAL A 49 12.11 2.70 0.82
CA VAL A 49 10.65 2.70 0.94
C VAL A 49 10.15 1.44 1.65
N MET A 50 10.65 0.27 1.25
CA MET A 50 10.25 -1.01 1.85
C MET A 50 10.61 -1.09 3.33
N CYS A 51 11.78 -0.60 3.72
CA CYS A 51 12.19 -0.52 5.12
C CYS A 51 11.29 0.43 5.94
N ALA A 52 10.96 1.61 5.40
CA ALA A 52 10.10 2.57 6.08
C ALA A 52 8.67 2.01 6.25
N MET A 53 8.08 1.49 5.17
CA MET A 53 6.74 0.92 5.19
C MET A 53 6.66 -0.34 6.08
N GLY A 54 7.67 -1.22 6.02
CA GLY A 54 7.78 -2.37 6.89
C GLY A 54 7.84 -1.98 8.36
N SER A 55 8.62 -0.93 8.69
CA SER A 55 8.73 -0.41 10.06
C SER A 55 7.39 0.16 10.57
N LEU A 56 6.69 0.94 9.74
CA LEU A 56 5.37 1.49 10.09
C LEU A 56 4.35 0.38 10.36
N VAL A 57 4.32 -0.66 9.51
CA VAL A 57 3.44 -1.82 9.68
C VAL A 57 3.77 -2.57 10.97
N ALA A 58 5.06 -2.83 11.23
CA ALA A 58 5.50 -3.50 12.45
C ALA A 58 5.07 -2.73 13.71
N TRP A 59 5.25 -1.41 13.74
CA TRP A 59 4.82 -0.54 14.85
C TRP A 59 3.31 -0.59 15.06
N ALA A 60 2.53 -0.57 13.98
CA ALA A 60 1.09 -0.65 14.07
C ALA A 60 0.62 -2.00 14.64
N HIS A 61 1.27 -3.11 14.25
CA HIS A 61 1.02 -4.42 14.83
C HIS A 61 1.38 -4.47 16.32
N LEU A 62 2.57 -4.02 16.71
CA LEU A 62 3.01 -3.99 18.12
C LEU A 62 2.05 -3.19 19.01
N ARG A 63 1.61 -2.01 18.57
CA ARG A 63 0.66 -1.16 19.33
C ARG A 63 -0.74 -1.79 19.45
N SER A 64 -1.11 -2.66 18.51
CA SER A 64 -2.40 -3.35 18.52
C SER A 64 -2.35 -4.76 19.12
N SER A 65 -1.16 -5.24 19.48
CA SER A 65 -0.90 -6.60 19.95
C SER A 65 -1.58 -6.93 21.29
N GLY A 66 -1.76 -8.23 21.54
CA GLY A 66 -2.33 -8.74 22.81
C GLY A 66 -3.81 -8.43 23.05
N ARG A 67 -4.57 -8.00 22.04
CA ARG A 67 -6.01 -7.71 22.18
C ARG A 67 -6.86 -8.78 21.51
N GLN A 68 -7.90 -9.24 22.19
CA GLN A 68 -8.91 -10.16 21.63
C GLN A 68 -8.30 -11.46 21.08
N GLY A 69 -7.27 -12.00 21.75
CA GLY A 69 -6.55 -13.20 21.31
C GLY A 69 -5.56 -12.97 20.16
N SER A 70 -5.31 -11.72 19.75
CA SER A 70 -4.21 -11.41 18.85
C SER A 70 -2.86 -11.67 19.51
N ALA A 71 -1.88 -12.07 18.72
CA ALA A 71 -0.50 -12.26 19.19
C ALA A 71 0.01 -11.05 19.99
N CYS A 72 0.71 -11.31 21.09
CA CYS A 72 1.36 -10.31 21.94
C CYS A 72 2.71 -9.86 21.33
N ALA A 73 3.33 -8.84 21.94
CA ALA A 73 4.60 -8.31 21.45
C ALA A 73 5.71 -9.38 21.41
N ASP A 74 5.79 -10.27 22.41
CA ASP A 74 6.80 -11.32 22.46
C ASP A 74 6.63 -12.34 21.34
N GLU A 75 5.38 -12.71 21.02
CA GLU A 75 5.06 -13.59 19.90
C GLU A 75 5.44 -12.97 18.55
N TRP A 76 5.24 -11.65 18.38
CA TRP A 76 5.68 -10.93 17.18
C TRP A 76 7.21 -10.85 17.07
N ILE A 77 7.92 -10.61 18.19
CA ILE A 77 9.38 -10.60 18.21
C ILE A 77 9.92 -11.99 17.86
N ALA A 78 9.35 -13.05 18.46
CA ALA A 78 9.73 -14.43 18.17
C ALA A 78 9.48 -14.81 16.70
N PHE A 79 8.32 -14.41 16.15
CA PHE A 79 8.02 -14.59 14.72
C PHE A 79 9.04 -13.88 13.82
N GLY A 80 9.39 -12.62 14.15
CA GLY A 80 10.38 -11.86 13.39
C GLY A 80 11.78 -12.45 13.45
N ALA A 81 12.17 -13.02 14.60
CA ALA A 81 13.48 -13.66 14.79
C ALA A 81 13.63 -14.97 14.00
N ASP A 82 12.53 -15.71 13.77
CA ASP A 82 12.53 -16.98 13.04
C ASP A 82 12.28 -16.79 11.53
N ALA A 83 13.12 -15.97 10.88
CA ALA A 83 13.00 -15.65 9.44
C ALA A 83 12.96 -16.90 8.55
N ARG A 84 13.71 -17.94 8.93
CA ARG A 84 13.79 -19.20 8.17
C ARG A 84 12.44 -19.89 8.04
N ARG A 85 11.55 -19.72 9.02
CA ARG A 85 10.24 -20.36 9.06
C ARG A 85 9.21 -19.74 8.11
N TRP A 86 9.34 -18.45 7.80
CA TRP A 86 8.34 -17.73 6.98
C TRP A 86 8.87 -17.19 5.66
N GLN A 87 10.19 -16.97 5.51
CA GLN A 87 10.75 -16.30 4.33
C GLN A 87 10.49 -17.05 3.02
N ALA A 88 10.65 -18.37 3.01
CA ALA A 88 10.41 -19.17 1.80
C ALA A 88 8.95 -19.07 1.33
N GLY A 89 7.99 -19.29 2.23
CA GLY A 89 6.57 -19.19 1.90
C GLY A 89 6.16 -17.78 1.46
N LEU A 90 6.75 -16.74 2.05
CA LEU A 90 6.52 -15.36 1.63
C LEU A 90 7.00 -15.11 0.19
N LEU A 91 8.20 -15.60 -0.16
CA LEU A 91 8.73 -15.47 -1.52
C LEU A 91 7.88 -16.24 -2.54
N ASP A 92 7.44 -17.44 -2.19
CA ASP A 92 6.54 -18.23 -3.04
C ASP A 92 5.22 -17.50 -3.28
N HIS A 93 4.64 -16.92 -2.24
CA HIS A 93 3.44 -16.07 -2.35
C HIS A 93 3.68 -14.84 -3.22
N ALA A 94 4.82 -14.15 -3.06
CA ALA A 94 5.16 -12.99 -3.88
C ALA A 94 5.25 -13.35 -5.36
N GLN A 95 5.90 -14.48 -5.68
CA GLN A 95 5.99 -14.98 -7.05
C GLN A 95 4.63 -15.40 -7.61
N ALA A 96 3.79 -16.06 -6.81
CA ALA A 96 2.43 -16.43 -7.21
C ALA A 96 1.58 -15.19 -7.50
N CYS A 97 1.63 -14.20 -6.61
CA CYS A 97 0.95 -12.92 -6.78
C CYS A 97 1.42 -12.19 -8.05
N HIS A 98 2.73 -12.16 -8.30
CA HIS A 98 3.29 -11.57 -9.52
C HIS A 98 2.73 -12.22 -10.79
N ARG A 99 2.70 -13.57 -10.85
CA ARG A 99 2.12 -14.30 -11.98
C ARG A 99 0.63 -13.98 -12.16
N GLN A 100 -0.12 -13.93 -11.04
CA GLN A 100 -1.55 -13.62 -11.05
C GLN A 100 -1.80 -12.21 -11.60
N VAL A 101 -1.13 -11.19 -11.06
CA VAL A 101 -1.28 -9.79 -11.50
C VAL A 101 -0.96 -9.63 -12.99
N LEU A 102 0.07 -10.32 -13.50
CA LEU A 102 0.38 -10.30 -14.93
C LEU A 102 -0.70 -10.96 -15.78
N ALA A 103 -1.28 -12.08 -15.31
CA ALA A 103 -2.38 -12.74 -15.99
C ALA A 103 -3.63 -11.85 -16.02
N ASP A 104 -3.98 -11.26 -14.88
CA ASP A 104 -5.12 -10.36 -14.72
C ASP A 104 -4.98 -9.12 -15.62
N TRP A 105 -3.78 -8.53 -15.67
CA TRP A 105 -3.49 -7.40 -16.56
C TRP A 105 -3.68 -7.77 -18.03
N LYS A 106 -3.16 -8.93 -18.47
CA LYS A 106 -3.34 -9.40 -19.86
C LYS A 106 -4.82 -9.63 -20.19
N ALA A 107 -5.57 -10.24 -19.27
CA ALA A 107 -6.99 -10.47 -19.44
C ALA A 107 -7.77 -9.15 -19.54
N TYR A 108 -7.47 -8.19 -18.65
CA TYR A 108 -8.04 -6.85 -18.69
C TYR A 108 -7.73 -6.13 -20.01
N ALA A 109 -6.47 -6.11 -20.43
CA ALA A 109 -6.06 -5.43 -21.66
C ALA A 109 -6.77 -6.01 -22.89
N ALA A 110 -6.86 -7.34 -22.99
CA ALA A 110 -7.58 -8.01 -24.08
C ALA A 110 -9.08 -7.65 -24.09
N ALA A 111 -9.73 -7.69 -22.93
CA ALA A 111 -11.14 -7.32 -22.79
C ALA A 111 -11.37 -5.83 -23.13
N PHE A 112 -10.49 -4.95 -22.66
CA PHE A 112 -10.54 -3.52 -22.95
C PHE A 112 -10.43 -3.25 -24.46
N HIS A 113 -9.46 -3.85 -25.15
CA HIS A 113 -9.32 -3.70 -26.60
C HIS A 113 -10.50 -4.29 -27.38
N ALA A 114 -11.09 -5.39 -26.91
CA ALA A 114 -12.29 -5.95 -27.51
C ALA A 114 -13.50 -5.00 -27.37
N ALA A 115 -13.67 -4.41 -26.19
CA ALA A 115 -14.73 -3.44 -25.92
C ALA A 115 -14.57 -2.17 -26.78
N GLU A 116 -13.35 -1.66 -26.93
CA GLU A 116 -13.06 -0.50 -27.79
C GLU A 116 -13.38 -0.79 -29.27
N ARG A 117 -13.04 -1.97 -29.78
CA ARG A 117 -13.43 -2.37 -31.15
C ARG A 117 -14.95 -2.42 -31.33
N GLN A 118 -15.67 -3.01 -30.38
CA GLN A 118 -17.13 -3.11 -30.45
C GLN A 118 -17.80 -1.73 -30.43
N ARG A 119 -17.28 -0.78 -29.63
CA ARG A 119 -17.74 0.62 -29.62
C ARG A 119 -17.53 1.30 -30.96
N ALA A 120 -16.37 1.10 -31.59
CA ALA A 120 -16.09 1.65 -32.91
C ALA A 120 -17.03 1.11 -34.00
N THR A 121 -17.46 -0.15 -33.90
CA THR A 121 -18.41 -0.75 -34.85
C THR A 121 -19.85 -0.25 -34.68
N HIS A 122 -20.22 0.25 -33.50
CA HIS A 122 -21.58 0.73 -33.18
C HIS A 122 -21.70 2.26 -33.16
N ALA A 123 -20.67 3.00 -33.56
CA ALA A 123 -20.75 4.45 -33.72
C ALA A 123 -21.62 4.81 -34.94
N PRO A 124 -22.68 5.63 -34.79
CA PRO A 124 -23.53 6.02 -35.91
C PRO A 124 -22.73 6.86 -36.92
N ARG A 125 -22.98 6.62 -38.22
CA ARG A 125 -22.42 7.37 -39.35
C ARG A 125 -22.86 8.82 -39.36
#